data_AF-A0A6G3ZDF7-F1
#
_entry.id   AF-A0A6G3ZDF7-F1
#
_cell.length_a   1.000
_cell.length_b   1.000
_cell.length_c   1.000
_cell.angle_alpha   90.00
_cell.angle_beta   90.00
_cell.angle_gamma   90.00
#
_symmetry.space_group_name_H-M   'P 1'
#
loop_
_entity.id
_entity.type
_entity.pdbx_description
1 polymer ?
#
loop_
_entity_poly.entity_id
_entity_poly.type
_entity_poly.pdbx_seq_one_letter_code
_entity_poly.pdbx_strand_id
1 'polypeptide(L)'
;AVRREQNKAKTDADQDNSTPFDMDAALGATETALKSDDWREVVAGLLMASQTRPSDVIQLAEFSPVSKYRLRIQTALKKRGKKVEAEIWCLTDAALFIDALNRVRRDPSILELKEARPSEIDSRKNSTINRAVNRVYGDIIKPPFTETELSAHNLRAAGTNIGYHLYGTEGQKLQRFVELQLVHDSKGTAANYDDYYCVDSEGREVTIKGMRKDAPLESKPKSRTTTRPMLDKQVVEQLHDLFDGETTKECIIRAIASAKQSEQLRAENERLKARLRAAEERIEVLQTQTHLELVHIYPETQKPAKETDDIRSVPNADLIGSKKRGAFEERLRRTVEAIQEYNAGRPLEEQISINKGSLRKIAKGNVQAINDFVDDNPEIEAYTEAQGHTYRQNVGKDLSVIKWSEEAYGAYDWPESYFN
;
A
#
# COMPACT_ATOMS: atom_id res chain seq x y z
N ALA A 1 0.46 -15.61 -31.83
CA ALA A 1 1.74 -15.39 -32.53
C ALA A 1 2.35 -14.06 -32.12
N VAL A 2 1.66 -12.94 -32.34
CA VAL A 2 2.10 -11.56 -32.02
C VAL A 2 2.75 -11.39 -30.63
N ARG A 3 2.11 -11.84 -29.54
CA ARG A 3 2.69 -11.71 -28.17
C ARG A 3 4.00 -12.48 -27.97
N ARG A 4 4.21 -13.59 -28.70
CA ARG A 4 5.46 -14.36 -28.64
C ARG A 4 6.58 -13.66 -29.40
N GLU A 5 6.28 -13.05 -30.55
CA GLU A 5 7.22 -12.23 -31.30
C GLU A 5 7.62 -10.97 -30.53
N GLN A 6 6.66 -10.27 -29.92
CA GLN A 6 6.95 -9.10 -29.07
C GLN A 6 7.84 -9.47 -27.87
N ASN A 7 7.57 -10.60 -27.21
CA ASN A 7 8.41 -11.07 -26.12
C ASN A 7 9.83 -11.43 -26.60
N LYS A 8 9.95 -12.04 -27.79
CA LYS A 8 11.26 -12.37 -28.35
C LYS A 8 12.06 -11.11 -28.67
N ALA A 9 11.45 -10.14 -29.37
CA ALA A 9 12.11 -8.88 -29.70
C ALA A 9 12.56 -8.11 -28.44
N LYS A 10 11.76 -8.15 -27.37
CA LYS A 10 12.15 -7.60 -26.07
C LYS A 10 13.39 -8.29 -25.51
N THR A 11 13.37 -9.63 -25.44
CA THR A 11 14.51 -10.41 -24.95
C THR A 11 15.77 -10.18 -25.77
N ASP A 12 15.67 -10.16 -27.10
CA ASP A 12 16.81 -9.91 -27.98
C ASP A 12 17.40 -8.50 -27.71
N ALA A 13 16.56 -7.48 -27.53
CA ALA A 13 17.01 -6.11 -27.21
C ALA A 13 17.69 -5.98 -25.85
N ASP A 14 17.17 -6.67 -24.82
CA ASP A 14 17.79 -6.72 -23.49
C ASP A 14 19.15 -7.46 -23.53
N GLN A 15 19.28 -8.51 -24.35
CA GLN A 15 20.53 -9.25 -24.53
C GLN A 15 21.60 -8.45 -25.28
N ASP A 16 21.19 -7.67 -26.28
CA ASP A 16 22.10 -6.79 -27.03
C ASP A 16 22.57 -5.59 -26.17
N ASN A 17 21.84 -5.27 -25.10
CA ASN A 17 22.08 -4.12 -24.21
C ASN A 17 22.06 -4.54 -22.74
N SER A 18 22.77 -5.62 -22.39
CA SER A 18 22.83 -6.12 -21.02
C SER A 18 23.23 -5.02 -20.03
N THR A 19 22.61 -5.01 -18.86
CA THR A 19 22.82 -3.97 -17.85
C THR A 19 23.97 -4.35 -16.89
N PRO A 20 25.02 -3.50 -16.72
CA PRO A 20 26.04 -3.72 -15.70
C PRO A 20 25.49 -3.46 -14.30
N PHE A 21 26.02 -4.18 -13.30
CA PHE A 21 25.82 -3.84 -11.90
C PHE A 21 27.00 -4.30 -11.02
N ASP A 22 27.27 -3.57 -9.94
CA ASP A 22 28.33 -3.90 -8.99
C ASP A 22 27.94 -5.12 -8.15
N MET A 23 28.71 -6.20 -8.32
CA MET A 23 28.46 -7.47 -7.65
C MET A 23 28.63 -7.38 -6.12
N ASP A 24 29.67 -6.70 -5.65
CA ASP A 24 30.00 -6.63 -4.22
C ASP A 24 29.01 -5.72 -3.49
N ALA A 25 28.61 -4.61 -4.12
CA ALA A 25 27.55 -3.75 -3.61
C ALA A 25 26.23 -4.52 -3.47
N ALA A 26 25.86 -5.34 -4.47
CA ALA A 26 24.65 -6.14 -4.43
C ALA A 26 24.68 -7.22 -3.32
N LEU A 27 25.84 -7.86 -3.10
CA LEU A 27 26.05 -8.81 -2.00
C LEU A 27 25.94 -8.13 -0.63
N GLY A 28 26.57 -6.95 -0.46
CA GLY A 28 26.48 -6.16 0.76
C GLY A 28 25.06 -5.69 1.08
N ALA A 29 24.33 -5.24 0.06
CA ALA A 29 22.91 -4.89 0.18
C ALA A 29 22.05 -6.10 0.56
N THR A 30 22.35 -7.28 0.01
CA THR A 30 21.65 -8.54 0.34
C THR A 30 21.82 -8.88 1.82
N GLU A 31 23.05 -8.88 2.35
CA GLU A 31 23.29 -9.16 3.76
C GLU A 31 22.63 -8.15 4.70
N THR A 32 22.61 -6.87 4.30
CA THR A 32 21.93 -5.80 5.04
C THR A 32 20.42 -6.02 5.06
N ALA A 33 19.82 -6.32 3.90
CA ALA A 33 18.41 -6.60 3.76
C ALA A 33 17.97 -7.82 4.59
N LEU A 34 18.78 -8.89 4.63
CA LEU A 34 18.52 -10.05 5.48
C LEU A 34 18.56 -9.76 6.98
N LYS A 35 19.17 -8.65 7.41
CA LYS A 35 19.22 -8.21 8.81
C LYS A 35 18.12 -7.20 9.15
N SER A 36 17.43 -6.63 8.16
CA SER A 36 16.36 -5.64 8.34
C SER A 36 15.21 -6.15 9.20
N ASP A 37 14.58 -5.24 9.93
CA ASP A 37 13.34 -5.47 10.67
C ASP A 37 12.09 -5.35 9.77
N ASP A 38 12.23 -4.77 8.57
CA ASP A 38 11.17 -4.72 7.57
C ASP A 38 11.11 -6.04 6.79
N TRP A 39 10.07 -6.85 7.02
CA TRP A 39 9.88 -8.12 6.33
C TRP A 39 9.94 -8.00 4.80
N ARG A 40 9.56 -6.86 4.23
CA ARG A 40 9.55 -6.62 2.78
C ARG A 40 10.98 -6.58 2.24
N GLU A 41 11.89 -5.93 2.96
CA GLU A 41 13.31 -5.89 2.62
C GLU A 41 13.95 -7.26 2.83
N VAL A 42 13.60 -7.95 3.92
CA VAL A 42 14.09 -9.30 4.15
C VAL A 42 13.65 -10.23 3.02
N VAL A 43 12.41 -10.15 2.53
CA VAL A 43 11.96 -10.90 1.34
C VAL A 43 12.79 -10.53 0.11
N ALA A 44 13.05 -9.26 -0.15
CA ALA A 44 13.91 -8.84 -1.26
C ALA A 44 15.34 -9.42 -1.14
N GLY A 45 15.90 -9.42 0.08
CA GLY A 45 17.17 -10.08 0.41
C GLY A 45 17.15 -11.59 0.17
N LEU A 46 16.10 -12.28 0.63
CA LEU A 46 15.93 -13.73 0.42
C LEU A 46 15.83 -14.08 -1.06
N LEU A 47 15.09 -13.30 -1.85
CA LEU A 47 14.98 -13.48 -3.30
C LEU A 47 16.32 -13.31 -4.00
N MET A 48 17.09 -12.29 -3.62
CA MET A 48 18.42 -12.09 -4.15
C MET A 48 19.37 -13.21 -3.74
N ALA A 49 19.28 -13.70 -2.50
CA ALA A 49 20.19 -14.71 -1.96
C ALA A 49 19.95 -16.12 -2.52
N SER A 50 18.70 -16.52 -2.77
CA SER A 50 18.35 -17.86 -3.27
C SER A 50 17.96 -17.90 -4.75
N GLN A 51 17.70 -16.75 -5.37
CA GLN A 51 17.14 -16.64 -6.72
C GLN A 51 15.83 -17.42 -6.88
N THR A 52 15.04 -17.60 -5.82
CA THR A 52 13.74 -18.28 -5.89
C THR A 52 12.61 -17.31 -6.23
N ARG A 53 11.37 -17.79 -6.41
CA ARG A 53 10.22 -16.90 -6.64
C ARG A 53 9.66 -16.38 -5.32
N PRO A 54 8.94 -15.23 -5.33
CA PRO A 54 8.24 -14.71 -4.15
C PRO A 54 7.41 -15.76 -3.41
N SER A 55 6.58 -16.51 -4.13
CA SER A 55 5.75 -17.56 -3.56
C SER A 55 6.54 -18.71 -2.90
N ASP A 56 7.73 -19.05 -3.41
CA ASP A 56 8.60 -20.06 -2.79
C ASP A 56 9.13 -19.58 -1.43
N VAL A 57 9.61 -18.33 -1.37
CA VAL A 57 10.11 -17.72 -0.12
C VAL A 57 8.98 -17.60 0.90
N ILE A 58 7.82 -17.11 0.49
CA ILE A 58 6.69 -16.83 1.39
C ILE A 58 6.08 -18.12 1.94
N GLN A 59 5.84 -19.13 1.10
CA GLN A 59 4.99 -20.26 1.49
C GLN A 59 5.48 -21.62 0.97
N LEU A 60 5.83 -21.72 -0.31
CA LEU A 60 5.80 -23.02 -1.00
C LEU A 60 7.06 -23.87 -0.82
N ALA A 61 8.21 -23.24 -0.64
CA ALA A 61 9.47 -23.97 -0.61
C ALA A 61 9.92 -24.27 0.82
N GLU A 62 10.45 -25.47 1.02
CA GLU A 62 11.18 -25.81 2.24
C GLU A 62 12.67 -25.66 1.98
N PHE A 63 13.37 -24.98 2.88
CA PHE A 63 14.81 -24.75 2.78
C PHE A 63 15.52 -25.39 3.96
N SER A 64 16.65 -26.04 3.68
CA SER A 64 17.56 -26.52 4.71
C SER A 64 19.02 -26.24 4.33
N PRO A 65 19.87 -25.88 5.30
CA PRO A 65 21.27 -25.60 5.01
C PRO A 65 22.02 -26.92 4.78
N VAL A 66 22.85 -26.97 3.73
CA VAL A 66 23.72 -28.10 3.39
C VAL A 66 25.17 -27.79 3.76
N SER A 67 25.61 -26.59 3.40
CA SER A 67 26.95 -26.05 3.66
C SER A 67 26.84 -24.53 3.88
N LYS A 68 27.97 -23.83 4.06
CA LYS A 68 27.99 -22.38 4.28
C LYS A 68 27.27 -21.62 3.16
N TYR A 69 27.40 -22.06 1.91
CA TYR A 69 26.79 -21.38 0.77
C TYR A 69 25.86 -22.27 -0.06
N ARG A 70 25.43 -23.44 0.44
CA ARG A 70 24.40 -24.26 -0.22
C ARG A 70 23.17 -24.47 0.62
N LEU A 71 22.04 -24.40 -0.07
CA LEU A 71 20.72 -24.71 0.45
C LEU A 71 20.16 -25.90 -0.32
N ARG A 72 19.50 -26.77 0.40
CA ARG A 72 18.58 -27.75 -0.18
C ARG A 72 17.20 -27.14 -0.19
N ILE A 73 16.57 -27.13 -1.36
CA ILE A 73 15.24 -26.62 -1.60
C ILE A 73 14.31 -27.75 -2.01
N GLN A 74 13.11 -27.79 -1.42
CA GLN A 74 12.00 -28.62 -1.89
C GLN A 74 10.84 -27.70 -2.30
N THR A 75 10.47 -27.68 -3.58
CA THR A 75 9.38 -26.84 -4.11
C THR A 75 8.46 -27.61 -5.05
N ALA A 76 7.18 -27.23 -5.10
CA ALA A 76 6.18 -27.76 -6.04
C ALA A 76 5.82 -26.78 -7.18
N LEU A 77 6.40 -25.59 -7.19
CA LEU A 77 5.92 -24.50 -8.02
C LEU A 77 6.21 -24.73 -9.52
N LYS A 78 5.17 -24.66 -10.34
CA LYS A 78 5.18 -24.97 -11.79
C LYS A 78 5.62 -26.40 -12.16
N LYS A 79 5.67 -27.33 -11.21
CA LYS A 79 6.03 -28.75 -11.44
C LYS A 79 4.82 -29.70 -11.55
N ARG A 80 3.65 -29.15 -11.90
CA ARG A 80 2.38 -29.89 -12.08
C ARG A 80 2.06 -30.83 -10.90
N GLY A 81 2.27 -30.35 -9.66
CA GLY A 81 1.98 -31.09 -8.43
C GLY A 81 3.10 -32.00 -7.92
N LYS A 82 4.22 -32.16 -8.64
CA LYS A 82 5.39 -32.89 -8.14
C LYS A 82 6.27 -31.99 -7.29
N LYS A 83 6.59 -32.41 -6.06
CA LYS A 83 7.66 -31.78 -5.28
C LYS A 83 9.00 -32.17 -5.90
N VAL A 84 9.83 -31.18 -6.21
CA VAL A 84 11.20 -31.37 -6.69
C VAL A 84 12.14 -30.92 -5.59
N GLU A 85 13.12 -31.76 -5.29
CA GLU A 85 14.20 -31.48 -4.36
C GLU A 85 15.48 -31.22 -5.15
N ALA A 86 16.20 -30.16 -4.80
CA ALA A 86 17.47 -29.80 -5.43
C ALA A 86 18.39 -29.10 -4.43
N GLU A 87 19.68 -29.11 -4.72
CA GLU A 87 20.65 -28.25 -4.03
C GLU A 87 20.96 -27.04 -4.91
N ILE A 88 20.87 -25.86 -4.29
CA ILE A 88 21.10 -24.57 -4.92
C ILE A 88 22.16 -23.80 -4.14
N TRP A 89 22.85 -22.91 -4.82
CA TRP A 89 23.77 -21.97 -4.16
C TRP A 89 23.00 -20.85 -3.46
N CYS A 90 23.57 -20.33 -2.38
CA CYS A 90 23.12 -19.16 -1.67
C CYS A 90 24.21 -18.08 -1.76
N LEU A 91 23.83 -16.85 -2.07
CA LEU A 91 24.80 -15.74 -2.16
C LEU A 91 25.32 -15.28 -0.80
N THR A 92 24.64 -15.68 0.28
CA THR A 92 25.00 -15.35 1.67
C THR A 92 25.21 -16.62 2.49
N ASP A 93 25.66 -16.46 3.73
CA ASP A 93 25.71 -17.57 4.69
C ASP A 93 24.32 -18.25 4.82
N ALA A 94 24.30 -19.57 4.67
CA ALA A 94 23.07 -20.36 4.71
C ALA A 94 22.37 -20.31 6.07
N ALA A 95 23.11 -20.16 7.18
CA ALA A 95 22.51 -19.97 8.49
C ALA A 95 21.83 -18.60 8.60
N LEU A 96 22.46 -17.54 8.09
CA LEU A 96 21.84 -16.20 8.01
C LEU A 96 20.55 -16.25 7.17
N PHE A 97 20.59 -16.91 6.01
CA PHE A 97 19.42 -17.10 5.16
C PHE A 97 18.27 -17.79 5.90
N ILE A 98 18.55 -18.91 6.57
CA ILE A 98 17.51 -19.69 7.27
C ILE A 98 16.92 -18.90 8.45
N ASP A 99 17.74 -18.13 9.18
CA ASP A 99 17.26 -17.28 10.27
C ASP A 99 16.37 -16.15 9.75
N ALA A 100 16.77 -15.49 8.66
CA ALA A 100 15.98 -14.45 8.00
C ALA A 100 14.66 -15.00 7.43
N LEU A 101 14.69 -16.16 6.76
CA LEU A 101 13.50 -16.84 6.24
C LEU A 101 12.51 -17.17 7.36
N ASN A 102 13.02 -17.72 8.46
CA ASN A 102 12.19 -18.06 9.61
C ASN A 102 11.62 -16.82 10.31
N ARG A 103 12.33 -15.69 10.29
CA ARG A 103 11.79 -14.41 10.80
C ARG A 103 10.65 -13.92 9.93
N VAL A 104 10.84 -13.87 8.60
CA VAL A 104 9.80 -13.44 7.65
C VAL A 104 8.55 -14.30 7.71
N ARG A 105 8.69 -15.62 7.75
CA ARG A 105 7.54 -16.54 7.83
C ARG A 105 6.77 -16.47 9.15
N ARG A 106 7.31 -15.76 10.15
CA ARG A 106 6.64 -15.45 11.41
C ARG A 106 6.12 -14.01 11.43
N ASP A 107 6.28 -13.24 10.37
CA ASP A 107 5.65 -11.92 10.31
C ASP A 107 4.13 -12.08 10.13
N PRO A 108 3.27 -11.36 10.87
CA PRO A 108 1.82 -11.49 10.72
C PRO A 108 1.33 -11.21 9.30
N SER A 109 1.92 -10.21 8.63
CA SER A 109 1.54 -9.83 7.27
C SER A 109 1.81 -10.97 6.26
N ILE A 110 2.71 -11.89 6.62
CA ILE A 110 3.04 -13.10 5.87
C ILE A 110 2.20 -14.28 6.34
N LEU A 111 1.94 -14.42 7.65
CA LEU A 111 1.09 -15.49 8.19
C LEU A 111 -0.35 -15.42 7.67
N GLU A 112 -0.88 -14.22 7.43
CA GLU A 112 -2.17 -14.02 6.76
C GLU A 112 -2.23 -14.64 5.35
N LEU A 113 -1.09 -14.90 4.73
CA LEU A 113 -0.98 -15.49 3.39
C LEU A 113 -0.75 -17.00 3.43
N LYS A 114 -0.67 -17.63 4.61
CA LYS A 114 -0.39 -19.06 4.76
C LYS A 114 -1.44 -19.94 4.07
N GLU A 115 -2.67 -19.46 3.94
CA GLU A 115 -3.77 -20.13 3.24
C GLU A 115 -4.07 -19.55 1.85
N ALA A 116 -3.40 -18.46 1.47
CA ALA A 116 -3.60 -17.84 0.17
C ALA A 116 -3.11 -18.77 -0.95
N ARG A 117 -3.81 -18.77 -2.08
CA ARG A 117 -3.34 -19.46 -3.29
C ARG A 117 -2.09 -18.76 -3.81
N PRO A 118 -1.15 -19.46 -4.49
CA PRO A 118 0.05 -18.83 -5.05
C PRO A 118 -0.25 -17.64 -5.96
N SER A 119 -1.33 -17.71 -6.74
CA SER A 119 -1.81 -16.61 -7.59
C SER A 119 -2.31 -15.40 -6.81
N GLU A 120 -2.80 -15.60 -5.58
CA GLU A 120 -3.25 -14.52 -4.68
C GLU A 120 -2.07 -13.87 -3.97
N ILE A 121 -1.02 -14.63 -3.66
CA ILE A 121 0.25 -14.09 -3.16
C ILE A 121 0.87 -13.19 -4.23
N ASP A 122 0.94 -13.71 -5.46
CA ASP A 122 1.48 -12.97 -6.60
C ASP A 122 0.67 -11.69 -6.89
N SER A 123 -0.67 -11.71 -6.77
CA SER A 123 -1.48 -10.50 -7.03
C SER A 123 -1.48 -9.50 -5.87
N ARG A 124 -1.51 -9.96 -4.61
CA ARG A 124 -1.64 -9.09 -3.43
C ARG A 124 -0.32 -8.45 -3.00
N LYS A 125 0.81 -9.15 -3.16
CA LYS A 125 2.08 -8.70 -2.58
C LYS A 125 3.18 -8.40 -3.61
N ASN A 126 3.09 -8.79 -4.88
CA ASN A 126 4.18 -8.52 -5.84
C ASN A 126 4.48 -7.03 -5.98
N SER A 127 3.49 -6.13 -6.01
CA SER A 127 3.73 -4.68 -6.06
C SER A 127 4.46 -4.16 -4.82
N THR A 128 4.18 -4.74 -3.65
CA THR A 128 4.84 -4.39 -2.39
C THR A 128 6.26 -4.91 -2.36
N ILE A 129 6.48 -6.14 -2.82
CA ILE A 129 7.80 -6.76 -2.92
C ILE A 129 8.65 -6.02 -3.96
N ASN A 130 8.13 -5.72 -5.14
CA ASN A 130 8.84 -4.96 -6.18
C ASN A 130 9.24 -3.55 -5.70
N ARG A 131 8.39 -2.89 -4.90
CA ARG A 131 8.78 -1.61 -4.26
C ARG A 131 9.94 -1.78 -3.29
N ALA A 132 9.95 -2.84 -2.49
CA ALA A 132 11.08 -3.14 -1.60
C ALA A 132 12.34 -3.53 -2.39
N VAL A 133 12.21 -4.28 -3.49
CA VAL A 133 13.30 -4.60 -4.42
C VAL A 133 13.92 -3.32 -4.97
N ASN A 134 13.12 -2.39 -5.50
CA ASN A 134 13.62 -1.10 -5.96
C ASN A 134 14.27 -0.29 -4.84
N ARG A 135 13.69 -0.28 -3.64
CA ARG A 135 14.25 0.46 -2.49
C ARG A 135 15.63 -0.08 -2.06
N VAL A 136 15.80 -1.40 -2.06
CA VAL A 136 17.06 -2.04 -1.62
C VAL A 136 18.11 -2.03 -2.72
N TYR A 137 17.71 -2.27 -3.97
CA TYR A 137 18.65 -2.55 -5.07
C TYR A 137 18.60 -1.55 -6.22
N GLY A 138 17.61 -0.66 -6.34
CA GLY A 138 17.42 0.19 -7.54
C GLY A 138 18.57 1.18 -7.81
N ASP A 139 19.35 1.51 -6.79
CA ASP A 139 20.56 2.32 -6.95
C ASP A 139 21.78 1.50 -7.39
N ILE A 140 21.75 0.18 -7.18
CA ILE A 140 22.85 -0.75 -7.44
C ILE A 140 22.64 -1.49 -8.77
N ILE A 141 21.41 -1.94 -9.01
CA ILE A 141 20.99 -2.73 -10.15
C ILE A 141 19.91 -1.93 -10.87
N LYS A 142 20.27 -1.40 -12.04
CA LYS A 142 19.30 -0.72 -12.90
C LYS A 142 18.38 -1.75 -13.56
N PRO A 143 17.13 -1.38 -13.91
CA PRO A 143 16.25 -2.26 -14.69
C PRO A 143 16.91 -2.68 -16.02
N PRO A 144 16.47 -3.79 -16.64
CA PRO A 144 16.88 -4.14 -18.01
C PRO A 144 16.52 -3.03 -19.00
N PHE A 145 17.21 -2.99 -20.15
CA PHE A 145 17.10 -1.95 -21.16
C PHE A 145 15.65 -1.60 -21.55
N THR A 146 14.79 -2.61 -21.65
CA THR A 146 13.39 -2.43 -22.07
C THR A 146 12.40 -2.20 -20.91
N GLU A 147 12.86 -2.12 -19.66
CA GLU A 147 12.00 -1.95 -18.48
C GLU A 147 12.34 -0.65 -17.72
N THR A 148 11.36 -0.11 -16.99
CA THR A 148 11.52 1.15 -16.23
C THR A 148 11.75 0.94 -14.75
N GLU A 149 11.44 -0.25 -14.22
CA GLU A 149 11.53 -0.55 -12.79
C GLU A 149 12.13 -1.94 -12.57
N LEU A 150 12.88 -2.09 -11.47
CA LEU A 150 13.47 -3.37 -11.11
C LEU A 150 12.40 -4.24 -10.45
N SER A 151 12.12 -5.43 -11.02
CA SER A 151 11.17 -6.36 -10.42
C SER A 151 11.87 -7.53 -9.71
N ALA A 152 11.12 -8.27 -8.88
CA ALA A 152 11.58 -9.53 -8.32
C ALA A 152 12.01 -10.56 -9.37
N HIS A 153 11.47 -10.49 -10.60
CA HIS A 153 11.87 -11.36 -11.69
C HIS A 153 13.28 -11.00 -12.20
N ASN A 154 13.57 -9.72 -12.42
CA ASN A 154 14.89 -9.31 -12.89
C ASN A 154 15.93 -9.40 -11.77
N LEU A 155 15.55 -9.18 -10.51
CA LEU A 155 16.43 -9.43 -9.36
C LEU A 155 16.91 -10.89 -9.31
N ARG A 156 16.01 -11.83 -9.61
CA ARG A 156 16.36 -13.26 -9.76
C ARG A 156 17.39 -13.46 -10.88
N ALA A 157 17.28 -12.71 -11.99
CA ALA A 157 18.25 -12.79 -13.07
C ALA A 157 19.63 -12.29 -12.64
N ALA A 158 19.70 -11.08 -12.08
CA ALA A 158 20.94 -10.49 -11.56
C ALA A 158 21.61 -11.41 -10.52
N GLY A 159 20.85 -11.91 -9.52
CA GLY A 159 21.39 -12.82 -8.51
C GLY A 159 21.92 -14.14 -9.07
N THR A 160 21.34 -14.63 -10.19
CA THR A 160 21.83 -15.86 -10.84
C THR A 160 23.17 -15.60 -11.53
N ASN A 161 23.35 -14.41 -12.11
CA ASN A 161 24.61 -13.98 -12.69
C ASN A 161 25.72 -13.88 -11.61
N ILE A 162 25.42 -13.28 -10.46
CA ILE A 162 26.32 -13.29 -9.30
C ILE A 162 26.69 -14.72 -8.91
N GLY A 163 25.70 -15.58 -8.75
CA GLY A 163 25.91 -16.99 -8.37
C GLY A 163 26.82 -17.73 -9.34
N TYR A 164 26.72 -17.44 -10.64
CA TYR A 164 27.56 -18.05 -11.66
C TYR A 164 29.04 -17.62 -11.53
N HIS A 165 29.32 -16.35 -11.27
CA HIS A 165 30.69 -15.89 -11.05
C HIS A 165 31.27 -16.38 -9.71
N LEU A 166 30.45 -16.42 -8.66
CA LEU A 166 30.90 -16.91 -7.36
C LEU A 166 31.15 -18.43 -7.34
N TYR A 167 30.27 -19.23 -7.95
CA TYR A 167 30.23 -20.68 -7.73
C TYR A 167 30.23 -21.53 -9.01
N GLY A 168 30.15 -20.92 -10.18
CA GLY A 168 30.27 -21.64 -11.45
C GLY A 168 31.64 -22.31 -11.59
N THR A 169 31.67 -23.49 -12.21
CA THR A 169 32.95 -24.17 -12.46
C THR A 169 33.58 -23.71 -13.76
N GLU A 170 34.90 -23.90 -13.89
CA GLU A 170 35.60 -23.67 -15.15
C GLU A 170 34.98 -24.50 -16.27
N GLY A 171 34.85 -23.92 -17.47
CA GLY A 171 34.17 -24.54 -18.62
C GLY A 171 32.65 -24.66 -18.53
N GLN A 172 32.02 -24.39 -17.38
CA GLN A 172 30.56 -24.39 -17.25
C GLN A 172 29.96 -23.21 -18.01
N LYS A 173 28.95 -23.49 -18.84
CA LYS A 173 28.15 -22.46 -19.52
C LYS A 173 27.10 -21.90 -18.56
N LEU A 174 26.86 -20.59 -18.62
CA LEU A 174 25.86 -19.89 -17.81
C LEU A 174 24.48 -20.58 -17.87
N GLN A 175 24.01 -20.94 -19.07
CA GLN A 175 22.73 -21.64 -19.26
C GLN A 175 22.62 -22.93 -18.42
N ARG A 176 23.71 -23.70 -18.30
CA ARG A 176 23.71 -24.93 -17.48
C ARG A 176 23.73 -24.61 -15.99
N PHE A 177 24.44 -23.56 -15.58
CA PHE A 177 24.40 -23.09 -14.19
C PHE A 177 22.98 -22.64 -13.81
N VAL A 178 22.35 -21.80 -14.64
CA VAL A 178 20.97 -21.32 -14.48
C VAL A 178 20.00 -22.50 -14.38
N GLU A 179 20.11 -23.50 -15.24
CA GLU A 179 19.24 -24.69 -15.22
C GLU A 179 19.27 -25.40 -13.85
N LEU A 180 20.47 -25.58 -13.29
CA LEU A 180 20.67 -26.22 -11.98
C LEU A 180 20.21 -25.33 -10.83
N GLN A 181 20.63 -24.06 -10.83
CA GLN A 181 20.33 -23.09 -9.77
C GLN A 181 18.83 -22.82 -9.65
N LEU A 182 18.14 -22.77 -10.78
CA LEU A 182 16.72 -22.41 -10.85
C LEU A 182 15.78 -23.61 -10.94
N VAL A 183 16.35 -24.82 -10.98
CA VAL A 183 15.63 -26.10 -11.06
C VAL A 183 14.69 -26.12 -12.28
N HIS A 184 15.16 -25.62 -13.43
CA HIS A 184 14.39 -25.59 -14.67
C HIS A 184 14.33 -26.97 -15.35
N ASP A 185 13.18 -27.31 -15.96
CA ASP A 185 13.03 -28.56 -16.72
C ASP A 185 13.59 -28.47 -18.15
N SER A 186 13.93 -27.25 -18.62
CA SER A 186 14.37 -27.03 -20.00
C SER A 186 15.40 -25.92 -20.13
N LYS A 187 16.35 -26.13 -21.04
CA LYS A 187 17.44 -25.19 -21.37
C LYS A 187 16.95 -23.88 -21.97
N GLY A 188 15.83 -23.89 -22.70
CA GLY A 188 15.30 -22.70 -23.39
C GLY A 188 14.79 -21.59 -22.47
N THR A 189 14.58 -21.88 -21.18
CA THR A 189 14.10 -20.87 -20.20
C THR A 189 15.27 -20.03 -19.64
N ALA A 190 16.52 -20.36 -19.97
CA ALA A 190 17.70 -19.68 -19.45
C ALA A 190 18.09 -18.40 -20.21
N ALA A 191 17.49 -18.14 -21.40
CA ALA A 191 17.83 -16.96 -22.21
C ALA A 191 17.51 -15.62 -21.53
N ASN A 192 16.46 -15.57 -20.70
CA ASN A 192 16.04 -14.37 -19.95
C ASN A 192 16.98 -14.03 -18.77
N TYR A 193 18.15 -14.67 -18.67
CA TYR A 193 19.11 -14.47 -17.57
C TYR A 193 20.41 -13.81 -18.06
N ASP A 194 20.46 -13.47 -19.35
CA ASP A 194 21.56 -12.74 -20.01
C ASP A 194 21.31 -11.21 -20.02
N ASP A 195 20.23 -10.74 -19.39
CA ASP A 195 19.86 -9.30 -19.29
C ASP A 195 20.87 -8.47 -18.48
N TYR A 196 21.79 -9.11 -17.75
CA TYR A 196 22.74 -8.47 -16.84
C TYR A 196 24.15 -9.06 -16.96
N TYR A 197 25.15 -8.27 -16.57
CA TYR A 197 26.50 -8.75 -16.29
C TYR A 197 27.08 -8.09 -15.03
N CYS A 198 27.95 -8.81 -14.32
CA CYS A 198 28.60 -8.31 -13.12
C CYS A 198 29.81 -7.43 -13.46
N VAL A 199 29.94 -6.30 -12.77
CA VAL A 199 31.17 -5.50 -12.73
C VAL A 199 31.75 -5.48 -11.31
N ASP A 200 33.06 -5.26 -11.22
CA ASP A 200 33.75 -4.98 -9.95
C ASP A 200 33.51 -3.53 -9.49
N SER A 201 34.03 -3.17 -8.32
CA SER A 201 33.92 -1.81 -7.76
C SER A 201 34.55 -0.69 -8.62
N GLU A 202 35.38 -1.05 -9.61
CA GLU A 202 35.98 -0.13 -10.58
C GLU A 202 35.19 -0.07 -11.89
N GLY A 203 34.07 -0.81 -11.99
CA GLY A 203 33.23 -0.88 -13.19
C GLY A 203 33.76 -1.81 -14.27
N ARG A 204 34.76 -2.66 -13.97
CA ARG A 204 35.31 -3.63 -14.93
C ARG A 204 34.50 -4.91 -14.91
N GLU A 205 34.26 -5.48 -16.08
CA GLU A 205 33.52 -6.73 -16.20
C GLU A 205 34.23 -7.89 -15.46
N VAL A 206 33.43 -8.61 -14.68
CA VAL A 206 33.86 -9.77 -13.93
C VAL A 206 33.85 -10.98 -14.85
N THR A 207 35.01 -11.53 -15.18
CA THR A 207 35.15 -12.66 -16.12
C THR A 207 35.50 -13.99 -15.46
N ILE A 208 36.03 -13.94 -14.23
CA ILE A 208 36.46 -15.11 -13.47
C ILE A 208 35.22 -15.86 -12.93
N LYS A 209 35.34 -17.16 -12.73
CA LYS A 209 34.31 -18.02 -12.12
C LYS A 209 34.87 -18.75 -10.90
N GLY A 210 33.99 -19.21 -10.02
CA GLY A 210 34.39 -19.97 -8.83
C GLY A 210 35.18 -19.14 -7.82
N MET A 211 34.92 -17.83 -7.75
CA MET A 211 35.63 -16.90 -6.87
C MET A 211 35.47 -17.26 -5.39
N ARG A 212 34.35 -17.88 -5.03
CA ARG A 212 34.03 -18.24 -3.66
C ARG A 212 34.00 -19.74 -3.50
N LYS A 213 34.85 -20.23 -2.61
CA LYS A 213 34.84 -21.64 -2.19
C LYS A 213 33.75 -21.87 -1.16
N ASP A 214 33.08 -23.00 -1.28
CA ASP A 214 32.15 -23.46 -0.26
C ASP A 214 32.91 -23.89 1.01
N ALA A 215 32.21 -23.90 2.14
CA ALA A 215 32.76 -24.31 3.42
C ALA A 215 31.73 -25.09 4.23
N PRO A 216 32.16 -25.91 5.22
CA PRO A 216 31.23 -26.53 6.15
C PRO A 216 30.39 -25.48 6.90
N LEU A 217 29.20 -25.89 7.37
CA LEU A 217 28.38 -25.05 8.23
C LEU A 217 29.09 -24.74 9.55
N GLU A 218 29.46 -23.49 9.77
CA GLU A 218 30.16 -23.04 10.99
C GLU A 218 29.22 -23.01 12.20
N SER A 219 27.93 -22.74 12.00
CA SER A 219 26.94 -22.71 13.06
C SER A 219 25.57 -23.21 12.61
N LYS A 220 24.80 -23.78 13.53
CA LYS A 220 23.40 -24.11 13.28
C LYS A 220 22.57 -22.81 13.28
N PRO A 221 21.58 -22.65 12.39
CA PRO A 221 20.69 -21.49 12.40
C PRO A 221 20.09 -21.28 13.79
N LYS A 222 20.13 -20.05 14.31
CA LYS A 222 19.62 -19.72 15.66
C LYS A 222 18.12 -20.04 15.79
N SER A 223 17.41 -19.93 14.68
CA SER A 223 15.98 -20.26 14.57
C SER A 223 15.63 -21.72 14.85
N ARG A 224 16.60 -22.64 14.83
CA ARG A 224 16.43 -24.06 15.20
C ARG A 224 16.67 -24.32 16.70
N THR A 225 17.30 -23.41 17.42
CA THR A 225 17.48 -23.51 18.87
C THR A 225 16.16 -23.16 19.54
N THR A 226 15.35 -24.18 19.83
CA THR A 226 14.01 -24.00 20.39
C THR A 226 14.11 -23.77 21.90
N THR A 227 14.42 -22.56 22.33
CA THR A 227 14.06 -22.13 23.69
C THR A 227 12.55 -21.96 23.69
N ARG A 228 11.82 -22.98 24.16
CA ARG A 228 10.40 -22.82 24.46
C ARG A 228 10.32 -21.95 25.71
N PRO A 229 9.83 -20.70 25.66
CA PRO A 229 9.44 -20.03 26.88
C PRO A 229 8.39 -20.92 27.55
N MET A 230 8.66 -21.35 28.79
CA MET A 230 7.63 -22.01 29.59
C MET A 230 6.59 -20.95 29.92
N LEU A 231 5.49 -20.96 29.18
CA LEU A 231 4.32 -20.15 29.46
C LEU A 231 3.40 -20.93 30.39
N ASP A 232 2.80 -20.22 31.34
CA ASP A 232 1.72 -20.76 32.17
C ASP A 232 0.55 -21.21 31.27
N LYS A 233 -0.13 -22.29 31.65
CA LYS A 233 -1.30 -22.82 30.98
C LYS A 233 -2.40 -21.76 30.82
N GLN A 234 -2.61 -20.90 31.81
CA GLN A 234 -3.59 -19.82 31.72
C GLN A 234 -3.24 -18.80 30.61
N VAL A 235 -1.96 -18.47 30.46
CA VAL A 235 -1.49 -17.56 29.40
C VAL A 235 -1.65 -18.21 28.02
N VAL A 236 -1.42 -19.53 27.94
CA VAL A 236 -1.63 -20.28 26.69
C VAL A 236 -3.11 -20.29 26.30
N GLU A 237 -4.02 -20.52 27.26
CA GLU A 237 -5.47 -20.48 27.02
C GLU A 237 -5.91 -19.08 26.56
N GLN A 238 -5.51 -18.01 27.27
CA GLN A 238 -5.80 -16.63 26.86
C GLN A 238 -5.27 -16.27 25.47
N LEU A 239 -4.09 -16.78 25.10
CA LEU A 239 -3.51 -16.54 23.78
C LEU A 239 -4.33 -17.22 22.67
N HIS A 240 -4.87 -18.42 22.93
CA HIS A 240 -5.74 -19.12 21.98
C HIS A 240 -7.13 -18.48 21.88
N ASP A 241 -7.64 -17.90 22.97
CA ASP A 241 -8.92 -17.19 22.96
C ASP A 241 -8.83 -15.85 22.21
N LEU A 242 -7.69 -15.15 22.30
CA LEU A 242 -7.50 -13.82 21.72
C LEU A 242 -6.95 -13.83 20.29
N PHE A 243 -6.20 -14.87 19.90
CA PHE A 243 -5.52 -14.91 18.62
C PHE A 243 -5.75 -16.26 17.94
N ASP A 244 -6.35 -16.21 16.74
CA ASP A 244 -6.47 -17.40 15.89
C ASP A 244 -5.08 -17.96 15.59
N GLY A 245 -4.89 -19.26 15.75
CA GLY A 245 -3.63 -19.94 15.42
C GLY A 245 -3.73 -21.45 15.64
N GLU A 246 -3.08 -22.25 14.79
CA GLU A 246 -3.10 -23.71 14.93
C GLU A 246 -2.19 -24.18 16.07
N THR A 247 -1.23 -23.33 16.45
CA THR A 247 -0.23 -23.65 17.48
C THR A 247 -0.02 -22.48 18.42
N THR A 248 0.28 -22.77 19.69
CA THR A 248 0.63 -21.74 20.69
C THR A 248 1.75 -20.82 20.20
N LYS A 249 2.68 -21.33 19.39
CA LYS A 249 3.76 -20.53 18.80
C LYS A 249 3.22 -19.46 17.86
N GLU A 250 2.25 -19.79 17.01
CA GLU A 250 1.59 -18.83 16.11
C GLU A 250 0.82 -17.78 16.91
N CYS A 251 0.10 -18.19 17.96
CA CYS A 251 -0.62 -17.25 18.84
C CYS A 251 0.35 -16.28 19.53
N ILE A 252 1.49 -16.75 20.06
CA ILE A 252 2.54 -15.88 20.64
C ILE A 252 3.07 -14.89 19.60
N ILE A 253 3.36 -15.36 18.38
CA ILE A 253 3.88 -14.51 17.31
C ILE A 253 2.88 -13.40 16.96
N ARG A 254 1.60 -13.74 16.82
CA ARG A 254 0.52 -12.79 16.55
C ARG A 254 0.34 -11.80 17.71
N ALA A 255 0.42 -12.28 18.96
CA ALA A 255 0.35 -11.43 20.14
C ALA A 255 1.50 -10.42 20.21
N ILE A 256 2.75 -10.86 19.98
CA ILE A 256 3.92 -9.97 19.96
C ILE A 256 3.76 -8.91 18.87
N ALA A 257 3.27 -9.30 17.69
CA ALA A 257 3.13 -8.34 16.62
C ALA A 257 1.97 -7.37 16.82
N SER A 258 0.85 -7.83 17.39
CA SER A 258 -0.25 -6.96 17.84
C SER A 258 0.25 -5.95 18.88
N ALA A 259 1.10 -6.36 19.81
CA ALA A 259 1.74 -5.46 20.77
C ALA A 259 2.62 -4.41 20.07
N LYS A 260 3.48 -4.82 19.12
CA LYS A 260 4.30 -3.88 18.32
C LYS A 260 3.45 -2.90 17.52
N GLN A 261 2.36 -3.36 16.91
CA GLN A 261 1.45 -2.50 16.17
C GLN A 261 0.76 -1.50 17.11
N SER A 262 0.36 -1.93 18.31
CA SER A 262 -0.21 -1.05 19.34
C SER A 262 0.79 0.04 19.75
N GLU A 263 2.06 -0.29 19.93
CA GLU A 263 3.12 0.70 20.20
C GLU A 263 3.30 1.70 19.06
N GLN A 264 3.31 1.24 17.80
CA GLN A 264 3.39 2.13 16.63
C GLN A 264 2.19 3.08 16.56
N LEU A 265 0.97 2.56 16.73
CA LEU A 265 -0.25 3.37 16.73
C LEU A 265 -0.28 4.37 17.90
N ARG A 266 0.26 4.01 19.06
CA ARG A 266 0.42 4.94 20.19
C ARG A 266 1.39 6.07 19.84
N ALA A 267 2.54 5.75 19.25
CA ALA A 267 3.52 6.75 18.82
C ALA A 267 2.95 7.70 17.74
N GLU A 268 2.17 7.16 16.79
CA GLU A 268 1.50 7.97 15.77
C GLU A 268 0.42 8.87 16.37
N ASN A 269 -0.40 8.35 17.29
CA ASN A 269 -1.38 9.16 18.02
C ASN A 269 -0.73 10.32 18.77
N GLU A 270 0.41 10.09 19.43
CA GLU A 270 1.13 11.17 20.11
C GLU A 270 1.67 12.22 19.14
N ARG A 271 2.16 11.80 17.96
CA ARG A 271 2.54 12.74 16.90
C ARG A 271 1.36 13.56 16.38
N LEU A 272 0.21 12.94 16.17
CA LEU A 272 -1.00 13.63 15.71
C LEU A 272 -1.52 14.61 16.76
N LYS A 273 -1.53 14.24 18.05
CA LYS A 273 -1.87 15.16 19.15
C LYS A 273 -0.91 16.33 19.25
N ALA A 274 0.38 16.13 19.00
CA ALA A 274 1.36 17.21 18.97
C ALA A 274 1.09 18.18 17.80
N ARG A 275 0.75 17.64 16.61
CA ARG A 275 0.36 18.46 15.44
C ARG A 275 -0.92 19.23 15.67
N LEU A 276 -1.91 18.62 16.33
CA LEU A 276 -3.17 19.27 16.66
C LEU A 276 -2.92 20.48 17.60
N ARG A 277 -2.17 20.26 18.69
CA ARG A 277 -1.79 21.35 19.61
C ARG A 277 -1.05 22.48 18.91
N ALA A 278 -0.07 22.18 18.06
CA ALA A 278 0.66 23.19 17.30
C ALA A 278 -0.25 23.96 16.31
N ALA A 279 -1.28 23.31 15.75
CA ALA A 279 -2.26 23.96 14.90
C ALA A 279 -3.21 24.86 15.71
N GLU A 280 -3.66 24.40 16.87
CA GLU A 280 -4.47 25.19 17.81
C GLU A 280 -3.74 26.46 18.26
N GLU A 281 -2.48 26.34 18.70
CA GLU A 281 -1.63 27.48 19.07
C GLU A 281 -1.46 28.47 17.90
N ARG A 282 -1.31 27.94 16.68
CA ARG A 282 -1.19 28.78 15.47
C ARG A 282 -2.48 29.52 15.15
N ILE A 283 -3.64 28.88 15.34
CA ILE A 283 -4.95 29.52 15.18
C ILE A 283 -5.09 30.65 16.21
N GLU A 284 -4.73 30.40 17.47
CA GLU A 284 -4.80 31.41 18.55
C GLU A 284 -3.91 32.63 18.25
N VAL A 285 -2.68 32.40 17.79
CA VAL A 285 -1.78 33.49 17.35
C VAL A 285 -2.39 34.28 16.20
N LEU A 286 -2.93 33.61 15.18
CA LEU A 286 -3.56 34.27 14.04
C LEU A 286 -4.82 35.06 14.46
N GLN A 287 -5.64 34.53 15.36
CA GLN A 287 -6.80 35.25 15.90
C GLN A 287 -6.37 36.49 16.68
N THR A 288 -5.32 36.39 17.49
CA THR A 288 -4.76 37.52 18.25
C THR A 288 -4.17 38.58 17.33
N GLN A 289 -3.42 38.17 16.29
CA GLN A 289 -2.89 39.08 15.27
C GLN A 289 -4.00 39.78 14.51
N THR A 290 -5.04 39.04 14.09
CA THR A 290 -6.21 39.61 13.42
C THR A 290 -6.93 40.61 14.32
N HIS A 291 -7.06 40.32 15.62
CA HIS A 291 -7.66 41.24 16.58
C HIS A 291 -6.83 42.51 16.76
N LEU A 292 -5.49 42.41 16.86
CA LEU A 292 -4.60 43.56 16.96
C LEU A 292 -4.60 44.42 15.69
N GLU A 293 -4.63 43.80 14.50
CA GLU A 293 -4.76 44.50 13.22
C GLU A 293 -6.10 45.24 13.11
N LEU A 294 -7.20 44.64 13.58
CA LEU A 294 -8.51 45.30 13.65
C LEU A 294 -8.53 46.49 14.62
N VAL A 295 -7.84 46.38 15.76
CA VAL A 295 -7.71 47.47 16.75
C VAL A 295 -6.84 48.62 16.23
N HIS A 296 -5.84 48.34 15.38
CA HIS A 296 -4.97 49.39 14.82
C HIS A 296 -5.58 50.15 13.63
N ILE A 297 -6.50 49.53 12.89
CA ILE A 297 -7.18 50.15 11.75
C ILE A 297 -8.41 50.99 12.17
N TYR A 298 -8.99 50.73 13.35
CA TYR A 298 -10.14 51.46 13.88
C TYR A 298 -9.91 51.92 15.34
N PRO A 299 -9.34 53.11 15.58
CA PRO A 299 -9.40 53.70 16.92
C PRO A 299 -10.87 53.92 17.29
N GLU A 300 -11.17 53.55 18.52
CA GLU A 300 -12.48 53.49 19.17
C GLU A 300 -13.36 54.73 18.90
N THR A 301 -14.19 54.65 17.85
CA THR A 301 -15.40 55.47 17.76
C THR A 301 -16.58 54.54 17.96
N GLN A 302 -17.24 54.69 19.11
CA GLN A 302 -18.55 54.12 19.39
C GLN A 302 -19.50 54.48 18.24
N LYS A 303 -19.77 53.52 17.36
CA LYS A 303 -20.89 53.55 16.42
C LYS A 303 -21.90 52.50 16.88
N PRO A 304 -23.20 52.83 16.85
CA PRO A 304 -24.24 51.97 17.40
C PRO A 304 -24.24 50.64 16.67
N ALA A 305 -24.53 49.57 17.41
CA ALA A 305 -24.70 48.23 16.91
C ALA A 305 -25.55 48.25 15.63
N LYS A 306 -24.90 47.92 14.51
CA LYS A 306 -25.60 47.70 13.25
C LYS A 306 -26.36 46.40 13.44
N GLU A 307 -27.70 46.48 13.45
CA GLU A 307 -28.59 45.32 13.39
C GLU A 307 -28.01 44.32 12.39
N THR A 308 -27.61 43.15 12.91
CA THR A 308 -27.38 41.98 12.08
C THR A 308 -28.75 41.58 11.56
N ASP A 309 -29.09 41.97 10.33
CA ASP A 309 -30.24 41.41 9.61
C ASP A 309 -30.20 39.89 9.80
N ASP A 310 -31.17 39.34 10.52
CA ASP A 310 -31.29 37.89 10.70
C ASP A 310 -31.52 37.28 9.31
N ILE A 311 -30.52 36.56 8.80
CA ILE A 311 -30.57 36.00 7.45
C ILE A 311 -31.74 35.02 7.28
N ARG A 312 -32.25 34.45 8.39
CA ARG A 312 -33.40 33.54 8.40
C ARG A 312 -34.71 34.23 8.08
N SER A 313 -34.81 35.53 8.36
CA SER A 313 -36.02 36.31 8.06
C SER A 313 -36.05 36.84 6.63
N VAL A 314 -35.03 36.55 5.80
CA VAL A 314 -34.98 37.01 4.41
C VAL A 314 -35.95 36.19 3.55
N PRO A 315 -36.87 36.84 2.80
CA PRO A 315 -37.79 36.13 1.89
C PRO A 315 -37.06 35.35 0.79
N ASN A 316 -37.71 34.32 0.23
CA ASN A 316 -37.13 33.48 -0.82
C ASN A 316 -36.65 34.29 -2.03
N ALA A 317 -37.44 35.25 -2.50
CA ALA A 317 -37.11 36.09 -3.65
C ALA A 317 -35.81 36.89 -3.44
N ASP A 318 -35.57 37.36 -2.21
CA ASP A 318 -34.39 38.15 -1.86
C ASP A 318 -33.16 37.27 -1.55
N LEU A 319 -33.37 36.01 -1.18
CA LEU A 319 -32.30 35.06 -0.86
C LEU A 319 -31.63 34.49 -2.13
N ILE A 320 -32.40 34.38 -3.22
CA ILE A 320 -31.91 33.95 -4.54
C ILE A 320 -30.92 34.99 -5.07
N GLY A 321 -29.66 34.60 -5.23
CA GLY A 321 -28.59 35.51 -5.69
C GLY A 321 -28.02 36.44 -4.61
N SER A 322 -28.52 36.38 -3.37
CA SER A 322 -27.98 37.17 -2.26
C SER A 322 -26.53 36.80 -1.96
N LYS A 323 -25.71 37.84 -1.78
CA LYS A 323 -24.31 37.78 -1.33
C LYS A 323 -24.16 38.17 0.15
N LYS A 324 -25.26 38.32 0.89
CA LYS A 324 -25.20 38.60 2.34
C LYS A 324 -24.47 37.45 3.06
N ARG A 325 -23.75 37.76 4.14
CA ARG A 325 -23.09 36.75 4.99
C ARG A 325 -24.16 35.78 5.52
N GLY A 326 -23.92 34.47 5.41
CA GLY A 326 -24.88 33.43 5.81
C GLY A 326 -25.96 33.11 4.76
N ALA A 327 -26.10 33.89 3.68
CA ALA A 327 -27.14 33.65 2.68
C ALA A 327 -27.01 32.28 2.00
N PHE A 328 -25.77 31.82 1.77
CA PHE A 328 -25.53 30.54 1.14
C PHE A 328 -25.91 29.35 2.04
N GLU A 329 -25.55 29.42 3.31
CA GLU A 329 -25.89 28.41 4.31
C GLU A 329 -27.41 28.31 4.50
N GLU A 330 -28.10 29.45 4.53
CA GLU A 330 -29.55 29.48 4.59
C GLU A 330 -30.20 28.89 3.33
N ARG A 331 -29.63 29.11 2.12
CA ARG A 331 -30.10 28.43 0.90
C ARG A 331 -29.94 26.91 0.98
N LEU A 332 -28.84 26.42 1.56
CA LEU A 332 -28.63 24.99 1.76
C LEU A 332 -29.63 24.41 2.75
N ARG A 333 -29.84 25.08 3.89
CA ARG A 333 -30.83 24.69 4.89
C ARG A 333 -32.25 24.59 4.30
N ARG A 334 -32.71 25.62 3.59
CA ARG A 334 -34.03 25.61 2.91
C ARG A 334 -34.13 24.57 1.81
N THR A 335 -33.01 24.22 1.16
CA THR A 335 -32.98 23.15 0.15
C THR A 335 -33.14 21.78 0.79
N VAL A 336 -32.51 21.52 1.93
CA VAL A 336 -32.69 20.27 2.69
C VAL A 336 -34.16 20.13 3.09
N GLU A 337 -34.73 21.17 3.70
CA GLU A 337 -36.13 21.22 4.12
C GLU A 337 -37.08 20.97 2.95
N ALA A 338 -36.89 21.64 1.82
CA ALA A 338 -37.71 21.47 0.62
C ALA A 338 -37.67 20.05 0.05
N ILE A 339 -36.51 19.38 0.09
CA ILE A 339 -36.42 17.98 -0.36
C ILE A 339 -37.14 17.05 0.63
N GLN A 340 -37.01 17.29 1.94
CA GLN A 340 -37.70 16.51 2.96
C GLN A 340 -39.22 16.66 2.84
N GLU A 341 -39.72 17.88 2.65
CA GLU A 341 -41.13 18.17 2.39
C GLU A 341 -41.61 17.51 1.10
N TYR A 342 -40.85 17.61 0.01
CA TYR A 342 -41.19 16.96 -1.25
C TYR A 342 -41.29 15.44 -1.11
N ASN A 343 -40.39 14.82 -0.34
CA ASN A 343 -40.37 13.38 -0.11
C ASN A 343 -41.50 12.91 0.82
N ALA A 344 -42.05 13.78 1.66
CA ALA A 344 -43.05 13.43 2.65
C ALA A 344 -44.30 12.83 1.97
N GLY A 345 -44.66 11.60 2.36
CA GLY A 345 -45.81 10.88 1.82
C GLY A 345 -45.63 10.31 0.40
N ARG A 346 -44.43 10.41 -0.20
CA ARG A 346 -44.13 9.83 -1.51
C ARG A 346 -43.50 8.44 -1.42
N PRO A 347 -43.75 7.56 -2.40
CA PRO A 347 -43.09 6.27 -2.48
C PRO A 347 -41.59 6.46 -2.81
N LEU A 348 -40.76 5.50 -2.38
CA LEU A 348 -39.30 5.59 -2.42
C LEU A 348 -38.76 5.90 -3.83
N GLU A 349 -39.37 5.33 -4.87
CA GLU A 349 -39.01 5.53 -6.27
C GLU A 349 -39.19 6.98 -6.75
N GLU A 350 -40.09 7.75 -6.15
CA GLU A 350 -40.32 9.16 -6.47
C GLU A 350 -39.46 10.11 -5.63
N GLN A 351 -38.99 9.67 -4.46
CA GLN A 351 -38.23 10.49 -3.53
C GLN A 351 -36.87 10.93 -4.10
N ILE A 352 -36.44 12.14 -3.75
CA ILE A 352 -35.12 12.69 -4.10
C ILE A 352 -34.17 12.50 -2.91
N SER A 353 -32.99 11.96 -3.19
CA SER A 353 -31.89 11.88 -2.23
C SER A 353 -31.25 13.24 -1.99
N ILE A 354 -31.00 13.54 -0.71
CA ILE A 354 -30.25 14.72 -0.28
C ILE A 354 -28.76 14.37 -0.37
N ASN A 355 -28.11 14.80 -1.44
CA ASN A 355 -26.68 14.58 -1.64
C ASN A 355 -26.04 15.83 -2.24
N LYS A 356 -24.71 15.83 -2.29
CA LYS A 356 -23.90 16.95 -2.80
C LYS A 356 -24.37 17.41 -4.20
N GLY A 357 -24.85 16.48 -5.03
CA GLY A 357 -25.36 16.79 -6.37
C GLY A 357 -26.69 17.54 -6.37
N SER A 358 -27.67 17.10 -5.57
CA SER A 358 -28.98 17.78 -5.47
C SER A 358 -28.85 19.14 -4.79
N LEU A 359 -28.09 19.22 -3.70
CA LEU A 359 -27.80 20.49 -3.01
C LEU A 359 -27.12 21.50 -3.93
N ARG A 360 -26.13 21.08 -4.72
CA ARG A 360 -25.45 21.95 -5.68
C ARG A 360 -26.39 22.50 -6.75
N LYS A 361 -27.28 21.64 -7.27
CA LYS A 361 -28.20 22.02 -8.35
C LYS A 361 -29.23 23.05 -7.88
N ILE A 362 -29.76 22.91 -6.66
CA ILE A 362 -30.84 23.77 -6.13
C ILE A 362 -30.28 25.02 -5.42
N ALA A 363 -29.28 24.90 -4.54
CA ALA A 363 -28.76 26.02 -3.75
C ALA A 363 -27.71 26.89 -4.48
N LYS A 364 -27.20 26.43 -5.64
CA LYS A 364 -26.20 27.11 -6.50
C LYS A 364 -24.92 27.53 -5.78
N GLY A 365 -24.32 26.57 -5.08
CA GLY A 365 -23.07 26.74 -4.33
C GLY A 365 -21.81 26.32 -5.06
N ASN A 366 -20.66 26.78 -4.53
CA ASN A 366 -19.38 26.17 -4.86
C ASN A 366 -19.27 24.79 -4.19
N VAL A 367 -18.40 23.91 -4.71
CA VAL A 367 -18.30 22.51 -4.23
C VAL A 367 -17.77 22.45 -2.79
N GLN A 368 -16.83 23.32 -2.43
CA GLN A 368 -16.20 23.29 -1.12
C GLN A 368 -17.19 23.59 0.00
N ALA A 369 -17.96 24.68 -0.11
CA ALA A 369 -18.92 25.07 0.93
C ALA A 369 -20.09 24.08 1.06
N ILE A 370 -20.39 23.30 0.02
CA ILE A 370 -21.34 22.19 0.11
C ILE A 370 -20.74 21.00 0.87
N ASN A 371 -19.45 20.70 0.66
CA ASN A 371 -18.76 19.68 1.45
C ASN A 371 -18.76 20.08 2.92
N ASP A 372 -18.30 21.28 3.22
CA ASP A 372 -18.22 21.80 4.60
C ASP A 372 -19.60 21.73 5.27
N PHE A 373 -20.66 22.17 4.58
CA PHE A 373 -22.02 22.09 5.11
C PHE A 373 -22.51 20.65 5.35
N VAL A 374 -22.22 19.69 4.45
CA VAL A 374 -22.63 18.29 4.66
C VAL A 374 -21.87 17.67 5.82
N ASP A 375 -20.58 17.99 5.95
CA ASP A 375 -19.73 17.46 7.01
C ASP A 375 -20.13 18.04 8.39
N ASP A 376 -20.58 19.30 8.43
CA ASP A 376 -21.08 19.97 9.64
C ASP A 376 -22.51 19.54 10.04
N ASN A 377 -23.25 18.86 9.15
CA ASN A 377 -24.66 18.48 9.34
C ASN A 377 -24.89 16.97 9.09
N PRO A 378 -24.40 16.07 9.98
CA PRO A 378 -24.43 14.62 9.80
C PRO A 378 -25.86 14.03 9.69
N GLU A 379 -26.89 14.76 10.14
CA GLU A 379 -28.29 14.38 9.99
C GLU A 379 -28.74 14.24 8.53
N ILE A 380 -28.03 14.87 7.57
CA ILE A 380 -28.31 14.74 6.14
C ILE A 380 -28.01 13.31 5.65
N GLU A 381 -26.89 12.75 6.09
CA GLU A 381 -26.50 11.37 5.76
C GLU A 381 -27.44 10.40 6.47
N ALA A 382 -27.74 10.63 7.76
CA ALA A 382 -28.68 9.83 8.52
C ALA A 382 -30.09 9.79 7.89
N TYR A 383 -30.59 10.92 7.36
CA TYR A 383 -31.87 10.95 6.64
C TYR A 383 -31.83 10.07 5.37
N THR A 384 -30.76 10.18 4.58
CA THR A 384 -30.59 9.44 3.33
C THR A 384 -30.52 7.93 3.57
N GLU A 385 -29.81 7.51 4.62
CA GLU A 385 -29.76 6.13 5.07
C GLU A 385 -31.11 5.63 5.58
N ALA A 386 -31.79 6.41 6.43
CA ALA A 386 -33.09 6.04 6.99
C ALA A 386 -34.18 5.86 5.93
N GLN A 387 -34.13 6.63 4.84
CA GLN A 387 -35.05 6.47 3.70
C GLN A 387 -34.64 5.33 2.75
N GLY A 388 -33.44 4.75 2.90
CA GLY A 388 -32.94 3.69 2.02
C GLY A 388 -32.58 4.18 0.60
N HIS A 389 -32.20 5.45 0.46
CA HIS A 389 -31.84 6.02 -0.84
C HIS A 389 -30.55 5.39 -1.39
N THR A 390 -30.53 5.11 -2.69
CA THR A 390 -29.34 4.55 -3.36
C THR A 390 -28.48 5.63 -4.02
N TYR A 391 -27.23 5.30 -4.40
CA TYR A 391 -26.35 6.24 -5.11
C TYR A 391 -26.91 6.72 -6.47
N ARG A 392 -27.89 6.00 -7.06
CA ARG A 392 -28.57 6.39 -8.30
C ARG A 392 -29.95 6.99 -8.09
N GLN A 393 -30.34 7.28 -6.84
CA GLN A 393 -31.69 7.72 -6.49
C GLN A 393 -32.20 8.92 -7.31
N ASN A 394 -31.30 9.82 -7.70
CA ASN A 394 -31.63 11.07 -8.42
C ASN A 394 -31.45 10.96 -9.94
N VAL A 395 -31.08 9.80 -10.48
CA VAL A 395 -30.86 9.64 -11.93
C VAL A 395 -32.19 9.77 -12.67
N GLY A 396 -32.25 10.69 -13.63
CA GLY A 396 -33.44 10.93 -14.46
C GLY A 396 -34.55 11.73 -13.79
N LYS A 397 -34.38 12.18 -12.54
CA LYS A 397 -35.34 13.02 -11.85
C LYS A 397 -35.09 14.49 -12.11
N ASP A 398 -36.17 15.22 -12.36
CA ASP A 398 -36.14 16.67 -12.47
C ASP A 398 -36.12 17.29 -11.08
N LEU A 399 -35.08 18.08 -10.78
CA LEU A 399 -34.95 18.79 -9.51
C LEU A 399 -35.58 20.19 -9.54
N SER A 400 -35.99 20.68 -10.71
CA SER A 400 -36.62 22.00 -10.85
C SER A 400 -38.01 22.05 -10.19
N VAL A 401 -38.61 20.88 -9.96
CA VAL A 401 -39.89 20.72 -9.23
C VAL A 401 -39.79 21.01 -7.73
N ILE A 402 -38.57 21.07 -7.17
CA ILE A 402 -38.36 21.37 -5.76
C ILE A 402 -38.40 22.89 -5.55
N LYS A 403 -39.34 23.34 -4.72
CA LYS A 403 -39.45 24.73 -4.26
C LYS A 403 -39.23 24.81 -2.75
N TRP A 404 -38.53 25.86 -2.30
CA TRP A 404 -38.50 26.24 -0.90
C TRP A 404 -39.89 26.61 -0.43
N SER A 405 -40.21 26.35 0.84
CA SER A 405 -41.53 26.62 1.39
C SER A 405 -41.94 28.08 1.17
N GLU A 406 -42.98 28.30 0.37
CA GLU A 406 -43.56 29.62 0.14
C GLU A 406 -44.37 30.09 1.35
N GLU A 407 -44.91 29.15 2.13
CA GLU A 407 -45.62 29.42 3.39
C GLU A 407 -44.67 29.96 4.46
N ALA A 408 -43.49 29.36 4.61
CA ALA A 408 -42.52 29.77 5.63
C ALA A 408 -41.69 31.00 5.22
N TYR A 409 -41.40 31.15 3.92
CA TYR A 409 -40.39 32.11 3.45
C TYR A 409 -40.85 33.03 2.32
N GLY A 410 -42.14 33.02 1.99
CA GLY A 410 -42.72 33.89 0.97
C GLY A 410 -42.67 33.32 -0.45
N ALA A 411 -43.65 33.74 -1.26
CA ALA A 411 -43.81 33.31 -2.65
C ALA A 411 -42.65 33.75 -3.53
N TYR A 412 -42.26 32.88 -4.47
CA TYR A 412 -41.21 33.17 -5.43
C TYR A 412 -41.29 32.23 -6.63
N ASP A 413 -40.61 32.62 -7.72
CA ASP A 413 -40.34 31.74 -8.84
C ASP A 413 -38.84 31.63 -9.08
N TRP A 414 -38.42 30.45 -9.51
CA TRP A 414 -37.05 30.26 -9.99
C TRP A 414 -36.85 31.12 -11.25
N PRO A 415 -35.75 31.89 -11.35
CA PRO A 415 -35.41 32.56 -12.61
C PRO A 415 -35.35 31.56 -13.77
N GLU A 416 -35.76 31.94 -14.99
CA GLU A 416 -35.76 31.03 -16.16
C GLU A 416 -34.38 30.41 -16.44
N SER A 417 -33.30 31.12 -16.10
CA SER A 417 -31.92 30.65 -16.25
C SER A 417 -31.40 29.87 -15.03
N TYR A 418 -32.22 29.63 -14.01
CA TYR A 418 -31.75 29.11 -12.73
C TYR A 418 -31.33 27.65 -12.85
N PHE A 419 -32.04 26.79 -13.58
CA PHE A 419 -31.66 25.38 -13.74
C PHE A 419 -30.94 25.06 -15.06
N ASN A 420 -30.82 26.04 -15.95
CA ASN A 420 -30.13 25.92 -17.25
C ASN A 420 -28.60 25.97 -17.14
#